data_AF-A0A832C0P4-F1
#
_entry.id   AF-A0A832C0P4-F1
#
_cell.length_a   1.000
_cell.length_b   1.000
_cell.length_c   1.000
_cell.angle_alpha   90.00
_cell.angle_beta   90.00
_cell.angle_gamma   90.00
#
_symmetry.space_group_name_H-M   'P 1'
#
loop_
_entity.id
_entity.type
_entity.pdbx_description
1 polymer ?
#
loop_
_entity_poly.entity_id
_entity_poly.type
_entity_poly.pdbx_seq_one_letter_code
_entity_poly.pdbx_strand_id
1 'polypeptide(L)'
;MNSSLMSKSVEQQAKGDGYSPQEMLRVDPESECARICAFIREQVVARFKRQGAVIGLSGGIDSALVSELLVRALGRERVLGLILPERESNPVSEIYAKKQAAKLGIRVERVDISAQLKAFGVYERRNEVIRSIFPDFDDSYVFNISLPQNLLEKDRLNYRFITVVDKHQNRKTARLSSQQWLAISACQNIKQRVRMINLYFWAERSNYLVCGTTNKSEAEAGFFVKFGDGGVDIEPIAHLYKTQVFQLARYLGVIDEIINRTPSPDTYSLPVSDQEFYFCLPYPMLDLALYAREHGVSIEQGAELLSISKEQLSRIYKDLEAKARATWHLRSLPPSVEQEKARL
;
A
#
# COMPACT_ATOMS: atom_id res chain seq x y z
N MET A 1 31.54 1.50 11.09
CA MET A 1 31.98 0.41 11.98
C MET A 1 30.84 -0.31 12.74
N ASN A 2 29.55 0.01 12.54
CA ASN A 2 28.41 -0.67 13.20
C ASN A 2 27.74 -1.79 12.39
N SER A 3 28.13 -2.05 11.15
CA SER A 3 27.50 -3.08 10.29
C SER A 3 27.85 -4.52 10.71
N SER A 4 29.04 -4.74 11.28
CA SER A 4 29.53 -6.08 11.66
C SER A 4 28.96 -6.60 13.00
N LEU A 5 28.48 -5.70 13.86
CA LEU A 5 27.89 -6.06 15.15
C LEU A 5 26.39 -6.43 15.01
N MET A 6 25.66 -5.79 14.08
CA MET A 6 24.28 -6.19 13.76
C MET A 6 24.22 -7.49 12.95
N SER A 7 25.13 -7.71 12.00
CA SER A 7 25.16 -8.96 11.23
C SER A 7 25.40 -10.19 12.12
N LYS A 8 26.25 -10.07 13.14
CA LYS A 8 26.49 -11.14 14.12
C LYS A 8 25.28 -11.39 15.03
N SER A 9 24.50 -10.37 15.38
CA SER A 9 23.30 -10.55 16.20
C SER A 9 22.18 -11.29 15.44
N VAL A 10 22.05 -11.07 14.14
CA VAL A 10 21.05 -11.76 13.30
C VAL A 10 21.50 -13.19 12.96
N GLU A 11 22.79 -13.41 12.68
CA GLU A 11 23.34 -14.76 12.53
C GLU A 11 23.25 -15.57 13.84
N GLN A 12 23.38 -14.95 15.01
CA GLN A 12 23.18 -15.59 16.31
C GLN A 12 21.70 -15.82 16.62
N GLN A 13 20.81 -14.87 16.27
CA GLN A 13 19.36 -15.03 16.39
C GLN A 13 18.80 -16.12 15.46
N ALA A 14 19.43 -16.37 14.31
CA ALA A 14 19.04 -17.42 13.37
C ALA A 14 19.67 -18.79 13.68
N LYS A 15 20.65 -18.89 14.60
CA LYS A 15 21.43 -20.14 14.84
C LYS A 15 21.23 -20.78 16.22
N GLY A 16 20.44 -20.23 17.13
CA GLY A 16 20.45 -20.69 18.53
C GLY A 16 19.12 -21.11 19.13
N ASP A 17 18.05 -20.40 18.82
CA ASP A 17 16.80 -20.52 19.58
C ASP A 17 15.65 -20.73 18.59
N GLY A 18 14.83 -21.76 18.81
CA GLY A 18 13.71 -22.16 17.97
C GLY A 18 12.58 -21.12 17.91
N TYR A 19 12.87 -19.91 17.42
CA TYR A 19 11.89 -18.90 17.13
C TYR A 19 11.06 -19.32 15.92
N SER A 20 9.75 -19.24 16.06
CA SER A 20 8.83 -19.34 14.93
C SER A 20 9.09 -18.20 13.94
N PRO A 21 8.87 -18.39 12.63
CA PRO A 21 9.02 -17.33 11.64
C PRO A 21 8.26 -16.05 11.99
N GLN A 22 7.11 -16.17 12.66
CA GLN A 22 6.31 -15.02 13.09
C GLN A 22 6.96 -14.19 14.21
N GLU A 23 7.86 -14.77 15.00
CA GLU A 23 8.58 -14.05 16.06
C GLU A 23 9.66 -13.11 15.53
N MET A 24 10.23 -13.39 14.34
CA MET A 24 11.22 -12.51 13.71
C MET A 24 10.65 -11.13 13.33
N LEU A 25 9.36 -11.08 13.00
CA LEU A 25 8.65 -9.85 12.65
C LEU A 25 7.86 -9.26 13.82
N ARG A 26 8.02 -9.81 15.02
CA ARG A 26 7.35 -9.31 16.22
C ARG A 26 7.91 -7.95 16.59
N VAL A 27 7.01 -7.02 16.89
CA VAL A 27 7.36 -5.69 17.39
C VAL A 27 6.75 -5.50 18.78
N ASP A 28 7.43 -4.75 19.64
CA ASP A 28 6.82 -4.22 20.85
C ASP A 28 5.90 -3.06 20.45
N PRO A 29 4.57 -3.26 20.46
CA PRO A 29 3.65 -2.27 19.91
C PRO A 29 3.63 -0.98 20.74
N GLU A 30 3.91 -1.03 22.04
CA GLU A 30 3.91 0.18 22.88
C GLU A 30 5.09 1.08 22.53
N SER A 31 6.30 0.53 22.59
CA SER A 31 7.53 1.24 22.24
C SER A 31 7.51 1.75 20.81
N GLU A 32 7.05 0.92 19.86
CA GLU A 32 7.01 1.29 18.45
C GLU A 32 5.97 2.39 18.17
N CYS A 33 4.77 2.31 18.79
CA CYS A 33 3.80 3.41 18.71
C CYS A 33 4.34 4.71 19.30
N ALA A 34 5.07 4.64 20.43
CA ALA A 34 5.69 5.81 21.05
C ALA A 34 6.73 6.45 20.12
N ARG A 35 7.56 5.64 19.47
CA ARG A 35 8.56 6.07 18.48
C ARG A 35 7.92 6.77 17.28
N ILE A 36 6.86 6.18 16.73
CA ILE A 36 6.14 6.77 15.58
C ILE A 36 5.43 8.08 16.01
N CYS A 37 4.82 8.13 17.19
CA CYS A 37 4.20 9.35 17.69
C CYS A 37 5.23 10.48 17.90
N ALA A 38 6.45 10.14 18.36
CA ALA A 38 7.54 11.11 18.48
C ALA A 38 7.96 11.64 17.11
N PHE A 39 8.13 10.76 16.11
CA PHE A 39 8.40 11.15 14.73
C PHE A 39 7.33 12.09 14.17
N ILE A 40 6.04 11.74 14.33
CA ILE A 40 4.92 12.58 13.86
C ILE A 40 5.00 13.98 14.49
N ARG A 41 5.19 14.08 15.81
CA ARG A 41 5.31 15.38 16.50
C ARG A 41 6.52 16.18 16.01
N GLU A 42 7.67 15.54 15.85
CA GLU A 42 8.88 16.20 15.33
C GLU A 42 8.64 16.76 13.93
N GLN A 43 8.11 15.96 13.01
CA GLN A 43 7.89 16.41 11.64
C GLN A 43 6.83 17.52 11.59
N VAL A 44 5.64 17.28 12.14
CA VAL A 44 4.51 18.20 12.01
C VAL A 44 4.79 19.53 12.72
N VAL A 45 5.21 19.48 13.99
CA VAL A 45 5.29 20.68 14.85
C VAL A 45 6.68 21.33 14.77
N ALA A 46 7.76 20.56 14.90
CA ALA A 46 9.10 21.14 15.03
C ALA A 46 9.72 21.51 13.68
N ARG A 47 9.64 20.61 12.69
CA ARG A 47 10.29 20.81 11.37
C ARG A 47 9.43 21.60 10.40
N PHE A 48 8.24 21.10 10.09
CA PHE A 48 7.35 21.74 9.11
C PHE A 48 6.50 22.86 9.70
N LYS A 49 6.41 22.98 11.03
CA LYS A 49 5.69 24.04 11.75
C LYS A 49 4.23 24.17 11.32
N ARG A 50 3.55 23.04 11.15
CA ARG A 50 2.13 22.95 10.81
C ARG A 50 1.26 22.75 12.05
N GLN A 51 -0.02 23.07 11.91
CA GLN A 51 -0.99 23.02 13.02
C GLN A 51 -1.59 21.62 13.24
N GLY A 52 -1.44 20.72 12.27
CA GLY A 52 -2.03 19.38 12.30
C GLY A 52 -1.73 18.57 11.04
N ALA A 53 -2.51 17.52 10.81
CA ALA A 53 -2.36 16.62 9.67
C ALA A 53 -3.71 16.26 9.02
N VAL A 54 -3.69 16.11 7.71
CA VAL A 54 -4.76 15.55 6.88
C VAL A 54 -4.38 14.13 6.47
N ILE A 55 -5.35 13.22 6.51
CA ILE A 55 -5.17 11.82 6.10
C ILE A 55 -6.34 11.34 5.23
N GLY A 56 -6.05 10.55 4.20
CA GLY A 56 -7.07 9.84 3.43
C GLY A 56 -7.54 8.58 4.14
N LEU A 57 -8.83 8.47 4.43
CA LEU A 57 -9.44 7.31 5.08
C LEU A 57 -10.08 6.39 4.03
N SER A 58 -9.41 5.28 3.71
CA SER A 58 -9.81 4.32 2.67
C SER A 58 -10.66 3.15 3.19
N GLY A 59 -10.83 3.03 4.51
CA GLY A 59 -11.46 1.84 5.11
C GLY A 59 -10.58 0.58 5.05
N GLY A 60 -9.27 0.76 4.79
CA GLY A 60 -8.22 -0.25 4.89
C GLY A 60 -7.41 -0.11 6.18
N ILE A 61 -6.57 -1.11 6.44
CA ILE A 61 -5.82 -1.23 7.70
C ILE A 61 -4.77 -0.13 7.89
N ASP A 62 -4.08 0.29 6.83
CA ASP A 62 -2.96 1.24 6.95
C ASP A 62 -3.46 2.63 7.33
N SER A 63 -4.46 3.15 6.62
CA SER A 63 -5.05 4.46 6.95
C SER A 63 -5.73 4.46 8.32
N ALA A 64 -6.33 3.35 8.73
CA ALA A 64 -6.88 3.20 10.08
C ALA A 64 -5.78 3.27 11.15
N LEU A 65 -4.68 2.51 10.99
CA LEU A 65 -3.55 2.57 11.92
C LEU A 65 -2.95 3.98 11.99
N VAL A 66 -2.69 4.62 10.85
CA VAL A 66 -2.10 5.96 10.84
C VAL A 66 -3.05 6.98 11.47
N SER A 67 -4.37 6.85 11.30
CA SER A 67 -5.33 7.73 11.97
C SER A 67 -5.27 7.60 13.51
N GLU A 68 -5.10 6.39 14.06
CA GLU A 68 -4.88 6.17 15.49
C GLU A 68 -3.58 6.84 15.97
N LEU A 69 -2.49 6.65 15.22
CA LEU A 69 -1.18 7.22 15.53
C LEU A 69 -1.19 8.75 15.49
N LEU A 70 -1.85 9.35 14.50
CA LEU A 70 -2.03 10.81 14.40
C LEU A 70 -2.79 11.36 15.60
N VAL A 71 -3.91 10.73 15.98
CA VAL A 71 -4.69 11.16 17.15
C VAL A 71 -3.89 11.03 18.44
N ARG A 72 -3.16 9.92 18.62
CA ARG A 72 -2.28 9.72 19.79
C ARG A 72 -1.12 10.72 19.83
N ALA A 73 -0.61 11.14 18.66
CA ALA A 73 0.53 12.05 18.56
C ALA A 73 0.15 13.53 18.71
N LEU A 74 -0.97 13.96 18.12
CA LEU A 74 -1.34 15.37 17.93
C LEU A 74 -2.62 15.78 18.65
N GLY A 75 -3.45 14.81 19.06
CA GLY A 75 -4.82 15.04 19.53
C GLY A 75 -5.82 15.15 18.38
N ARG A 76 -7.05 14.67 18.61
CA ARG A 76 -8.10 14.55 17.57
C ARG A 76 -8.47 15.87 16.88
N GLU A 77 -8.39 17.01 17.58
CA GLU A 77 -8.71 18.33 17.03
C GLU A 77 -7.72 18.77 15.93
N ARG A 78 -6.53 18.17 15.89
CA ARG A 78 -5.47 18.45 14.92
C ARG A 78 -5.39 17.42 13.79
N VAL A 79 -6.41 16.58 13.67
CA VAL A 79 -6.48 15.53 12.65
C VAL A 79 -7.76 15.71 11.83
N LEU A 80 -7.60 15.81 10.52
CA LEU A 80 -8.69 15.86 9.56
C LEU A 80 -8.65 14.61 8.66
N GLY A 81 -9.69 13.80 8.72
CA GLY A 81 -9.88 12.68 7.81
C GLY A 81 -10.60 13.10 6.53
N LEU A 82 -10.13 12.65 5.37
CA LEU A 82 -10.88 12.76 4.11
C LEU A 82 -11.35 11.40 3.64
N ILE A 83 -12.64 11.28 3.35
CA ILE A 83 -13.20 10.11 2.65
C ILE A 83 -13.45 10.50 1.20
N LEU A 84 -12.73 9.85 0.28
CA LEU A 84 -12.61 10.24 -1.13
C LEU A 84 -13.17 9.15 -2.07
N PRO A 85 -14.48 8.84 -2.00
CA PRO A 85 -15.10 7.81 -2.82
C PRO A 85 -15.29 8.32 -4.25
N GLU A 86 -15.45 7.38 -5.16
CA GLU A 86 -16.00 7.61 -6.49
C GLU A 86 -17.03 6.55 -6.85
N ARG A 87 -17.70 6.70 -7.98
CA ARG A 87 -18.87 5.87 -8.38
C ARG A 87 -18.62 4.35 -8.35
N GLU A 88 -17.38 3.90 -8.56
CA GLU A 88 -16.98 2.48 -8.58
C GLU A 88 -16.27 2.04 -7.29
N SER A 89 -16.19 2.90 -6.28
CA SER A 89 -15.56 2.56 -5.01
C SER A 89 -16.43 1.60 -4.22
N ASN A 90 -15.81 0.68 -3.48
CA ASN A 90 -16.56 -0.24 -2.66
C ASN A 90 -17.31 0.52 -1.55
N PRO A 91 -18.65 0.44 -1.46
CA PRO A 91 -19.43 1.19 -0.46
C PRO A 91 -19.08 0.79 0.98
N VAL A 92 -18.59 -0.43 1.20
CA VAL A 92 -18.13 -0.90 2.52
C VAL A 92 -16.91 -0.12 3.00
N SER A 93 -16.02 0.30 2.10
CA SER A 93 -14.85 1.12 2.44
C SER A 93 -15.25 2.43 3.12
N GLU A 94 -16.28 3.11 2.62
CA GLU A 94 -16.78 4.35 3.21
C GLU A 94 -17.42 4.10 4.58
N ILE A 95 -18.18 3.01 4.75
CA ILE A 95 -18.80 2.64 6.03
C ILE A 95 -17.73 2.44 7.10
N TYR A 96 -16.69 1.67 6.78
CA TYR A 96 -15.62 1.35 7.73
C TYR A 96 -14.76 2.58 8.05
N ALA A 97 -14.45 3.41 7.05
CA ALA A 97 -13.75 4.67 7.26
C ALA A 97 -14.51 5.60 8.22
N LYS A 98 -15.83 5.75 8.04
CA LYS A 98 -16.69 6.55 8.94
C LYS A 98 -16.73 5.97 10.35
N LYS A 99 -16.87 4.65 10.49
CA LYS A 99 -16.92 3.98 11.80
C LYS A 99 -15.61 4.17 12.57
N GLN A 100 -14.48 3.99 11.90
CA GLN A 100 -13.15 4.22 12.49
C GLN A 100 -12.94 5.69 12.89
N ALA A 101 -13.33 6.64 12.04
CA ALA A 101 -13.23 8.06 12.38
C ALA A 101 -14.15 8.47 13.53
N ALA A 102 -15.35 7.90 13.60
CA ALA A 102 -16.30 8.13 14.70
C ALA A 102 -15.75 7.61 16.03
N LYS A 103 -15.11 6.43 16.04
CA LYS A 103 -14.38 5.90 17.22
C LYS A 103 -13.35 6.91 17.72
N LEU A 104 -12.58 7.49 16.79
CA LEU A 104 -11.51 8.45 17.10
C LEU A 104 -12.01 9.85 17.48
N GLY A 105 -13.25 10.19 17.13
CA GLY A 105 -13.81 11.53 17.31
C GLY A 105 -13.09 12.60 16.50
N ILE A 106 -12.52 12.25 15.33
CA ILE A 106 -11.87 13.20 14.43
C ILE A 106 -12.89 13.83 13.47
N ARG A 107 -12.59 15.05 13.01
CA ARG A 107 -13.37 15.68 11.93
C ARG A 107 -13.14 14.91 10.63
N VAL A 108 -14.21 14.71 9.87
CA VAL A 108 -14.17 14.08 8.56
C VAL A 108 -14.88 14.93 7.52
N GLU A 109 -14.28 15.04 6.34
CA GLU A 109 -14.91 15.60 5.15
C GLU A 109 -15.04 14.52 4.09
N ARG A 110 -16.22 14.46 3.46
CA ARG A 110 -16.48 13.55 2.34
C ARG A 110 -16.40 14.35 1.04
N VAL A 111 -15.51 13.94 0.14
CA VAL A 111 -15.38 14.57 -1.18
C VAL A 111 -15.53 13.50 -2.25
N ASP A 112 -16.68 13.52 -2.94
CA ASP A 112 -16.89 12.65 -4.10
C ASP A 112 -16.01 13.11 -5.27
N ILE A 113 -15.12 12.22 -5.73
CA ILE A 113 -14.16 12.56 -6.79
C ILE A 113 -14.65 12.15 -8.20
N SER A 114 -15.88 11.65 -8.33
CA SER A 114 -16.40 11.09 -9.59
C SER A 114 -16.46 12.13 -10.72
N ALA A 115 -16.78 13.38 -10.40
CA ALA A 115 -16.89 14.46 -11.39
C ALA A 115 -15.50 14.85 -11.94
N GLN A 116 -14.49 14.89 -11.08
CA GLN A 116 -13.10 15.18 -11.41
C GLN A 116 -12.55 14.08 -12.33
N LEU A 117 -12.79 12.80 -12.00
CA LEU A 117 -12.37 11.67 -12.84
C LEU A 117 -13.10 11.65 -14.18
N LYS A 118 -14.39 12.01 -14.21
CA LYS A 118 -15.15 12.18 -15.46
C LYS A 118 -14.54 13.29 -16.32
N ALA A 119 -14.18 14.42 -15.73
CA ALA A 119 -13.57 15.54 -16.45
C ALA A 119 -12.21 15.19 -17.08
N PHE A 120 -11.43 14.30 -16.44
CA PHE A 120 -10.20 13.75 -17.03
C PHE A 120 -10.44 12.65 -18.08
N GLY A 121 -11.70 12.26 -18.32
CA GLY A 121 -12.04 11.17 -19.24
C GLY A 121 -11.60 9.78 -18.76
N VAL A 122 -11.39 9.60 -17.45
CA VAL A 122 -10.84 8.36 -16.86
C VAL A 122 -11.70 7.15 -17.22
N TYR A 123 -13.01 7.26 -17.04
CA TYR A 123 -13.95 6.15 -17.27
C TYR A 123 -14.03 5.80 -18.76
N GLU A 124 -14.17 6.80 -19.63
CA GLU A 124 -14.31 6.61 -21.09
C GLU A 124 -13.07 5.94 -21.69
N ARG A 125 -11.87 6.53 -21.46
CA ARG A 125 -10.60 6.01 -21.98
C ARG A 125 -10.33 4.58 -21.52
N ARG A 126 -10.63 4.28 -20.25
CA ARG A 126 -10.49 2.93 -19.71
C ARG A 126 -11.49 1.98 -20.34
N ASN A 127 -12.76 2.36 -20.43
CA ASN A 127 -13.82 1.51 -20.95
C ASN A 127 -13.62 1.21 -22.44
N GLU A 128 -13.05 2.13 -23.22
CA GLU A 128 -12.64 1.88 -24.61
C GLU A 128 -11.61 0.74 -24.71
N VAL A 129 -10.61 0.74 -23.83
CA VAL A 129 -9.61 -0.34 -23.77
C VAL A 129 -10.27 -1.67 -23.41
N ILE A 130 -11.18 -1.66 -22.43
CA ILE A 130 -11.90 -2.89 -22.04
C ILE A 130 -12.81 -3.38 -23.18
N ARG A 131 -13.52 -2.48 -23.88
CA ARG A 131 -14.36 -2.79 -25.05
C ARG A 131 -13.56 -3.38 -26.21
N SER A 132 -12.30 -2.98 -26.38
CA SER A 132 -11.41 -3.60 -27.38
C SER A 132 -11.14 -5.10 -27.12
N ILE A 133 -11.36 -5.56 -25.89
CA ILE A 133 -11.17 -6.95 -25.46
C ILE A 133 -12.52 -7.67 -25.33
N PHE A 134 -13.53 -6.98 -24.79
CA PHE A 134 -14.89 -7.46 -24.59
C PHE A 134 -15.87 -6.48 -25.25
N PRO A 135 -16.25 -6.69 -26.52
CA PRO A 135 -17.08 -5.73 -27.28
C PRO A 135 -18.41 -5.35 -26.61
N ASP A 136 -19.00 -6.28 -25.84
CA ASP A 136 -20.27 -6.07 -25.11
C ASP A 136 -20.11 -5.30 -23.80
N PHE A 137 -18.90 -4.88 -23.41
CA PHE A 137 -18.65 -4.22 -22.12
C PHE A 137 -19.31 -2.83 -22.06
N ASP A 138 -20.16 -2.63 -21.07
CA ASP A 138 -20.81 -1.37 -20.74
C ASP A 138 -20.67 -1.04 -19.24
N ASP A 139 -21.28 0.07 -18.81
CA ASP A 139 -21.18 0.56 -17.43
C ASP A 139 -21.91 -0.33 -16.39
N SER A 140 -22.66 -1.35 -16.83
CA SER A 140 -23.28 -2.34 -15.94
C SER A 140 -22.31 -3.46 -15.52
N TYR A 141 -21.17 -3.58 -16.20
CA TYR A 141 -20.15 -4.55 -15.86
C TYR A 141 -19.30 -4.09 -14.68
N VAL A 142 -18.90 -5.04 -13.85
CA VAL A 142 -17.82 -4.85 -12.88
C VAL A 142 -16.57 -5.58 -13.35
N PHE A 143 -15.39 -5.09 -12.98
CA PHE A 143 -14.15 -5.69 -13.44
C PHE A 143 -13.01 -5.56 -12.43
N ASN A 144 -12.02 -6.43 -12.53
CA ASN A 144 -10.75 -6.31 -11.83
C ASN A 144 -9.58 -6.72 -12.72
N ILE A 145 -8.38 -6.47 -12.23
CA ILE A 145 -7.14 -6.97 -12.83
C ILE A 145 -6.42 -7.82 -11.80
N SER A 146 -5.86 -8.95 -12.24
CA SER A 146 -5.07 -9.85 -11.41
C SER A 146 -3.82 -10.34 -12.12
N LEU A 147 -2.88 -10.84 -11.33
CA LEU A 147 -1.71 -11.58 -11.76
C LEU A 147 -1.95 -13.09 -11.57
N PRO A 148 -1.24 -13.95 -12.32
CA PRO A 148 -1.26 -15.39 -12.04
C PRO A 148 -0.81 -15.66 -10.59
N GLN A 149 -1.37 -16.69 -9.94
CA GLN A 149 -1.08 -17.00 -8.53
C GLN A 149 -0.05 -18.13 -8.32
N ASN A 150 0.57 -18.61 -9.39
CA ASN A 150 1.52 -19.73 -9.39
C ASN A 150 3.00 -19.31 -9.29
N LEU A 151 3.30 -18.25 -8.53
CA LEU A 151 4.67 -17.72 -8.40
C LEU A 151 5.65 -18.78 -7.87
N LEU A 152 5.18 -19.64 -6.97
CA LEU A 152 5.97 -20.71 -6.38
C LEU A 152 6.18 -21.91 -7.32
N GLU A 153 5.35 -22.08 -8.33
CA GLU A 153 5.36 -23.29 -9.17
C GLU A 153 6.31 -23.18 -10.37
N LYS A 154 6.36 -22.01 -11.04
CA LYS A 154 7.14 -21.84 -12.28
C LYS A 154 7.67 -20.43 -12.49
N ASP A 155 8.82 -20.33 -13.17
CA ASP A 155 9.32 -19.05 -13.66
C ASP A 155 8.35 -18.46 -14.69
N ARG A 156 8.10 -17.15 -14.61
CA ARG A 156 7.09 -16.51 -15.47
C ARG A 156 7.41 -15.05 -15.78
N LEU A 157 6.81 -14.59 -16.87
CA LEU A 157 6.63 -13.18 -17.16
C LEU A 157 5.36 -12.68 -16.45
N ASN A 158 5.41 -11.49 -15.86
CA ASN A 158 4.26 -10.87 -15.19
C ASN A 158 3.26 -10.31 -16.22
N TYR A 159 2.50 -11.19 -16.87
CA TYR A 159 1.31 -10.81 -17.63
C TYR A 159 0.10 -10.66 -16.70
N ARG A 160 -0.82 -9.76 -17.07
CA ARG A 160 -2.00 -9.43 -16.28
C ARG A 160 -3.25 -9.94 -16.97
N PHE A 161 -4.23 -10.34 -16.17
CA PHE A 161 -5.56 -10.70 -16.63
C PHE A 161 -6.55 -9.64 -16.22
N ILE A 162 -7.45 -9.31 -17.13
CA ILE A 162 -8.67 -8.58 -16.81
C ILE A 162 -9.81 -9.58 -16.70
N THR A 163 -10.61 -9.44 -15.64
CA THR A 163 -11.87 -10.18 -15.51
C THR A 163 -13.02 -9.21 -15.47
N VAL A 164 -14.04 -9.43 -16.30
CA VAL A 164 -15.29 -8.69 -16.32
C VAL A 164 -16.44 -9.60 -15.88
N VAL A 165 -17.40 -9.05 -15.16
CA VAL A 165 -18.61 -9.74 -14.69
C VAL A 165 -19.82 -8.88 -15.05
N ASP A 166 -20.78 -9.47 -15.75
CA ASP A 166 -22.02 -8.79 -16.12
C ASP A 166 -23.09 -8.84 -15.01
N LYS A 167 -24.23 -8.18 -15.25
CA LYS A 167 -25.38 -8.18 -14.33
C LYS A 167 -26.00 -9.57 -14.08
N HIS A 168 -25.72 -10.54 -14.94
CA HIS A 168 -26.19 -11.92 -14.83
C HIS A 168 -25.14 -12.84 -14.17
N GLN A 169 -24.07 -12.27 -13.60
CA GLN A 169 -22.95 -12.98 -12.98
C GLN A 169 -22.11 -13.82 -13.97
N ASN A 170 -22.23 -13.59 -15.28
CA ASN A 170 -21.36 -14.25 -16.24
C ASN A 170 -19.97 -13.64 -16.18
N ARG A 171 -18.96 -14.49 -16.00
CA ARG A 171 -17.56 -14.09 -15.89
C ARG A 171 -16.81 -14.34 -17.20
N LYS A 172 -16.13 -13.33 -17.71
CA LYS A 172 -15.18 -13.44 -18.84
C LYS A 172 -13.80 -12.95 -18.40
N THR A 173 -12.75 -13.68 -18.77
CA THR A 173 -11.36 -13.33 -18.43
C THR A 173 -10.50 -13.34 -19.68
N ALA A 174 -9.62 -12.36 -19.82
CA ALA A 174 -8.69 -12.23 -20.93
C ALA A 174 -7.33 -11.71 -20.46
N ARG A 175 -6.27 -12.07 -21.19
CA ARG A 175 -4.92 -11.55 -20.96
C ARG A 175 -4.79 -10.14 -21.54
N LEU A 176 -4.22 -9.22 -20.79
CA LEU A 176 -3.89 -7.87 -21.23
C LEU A 176 -2.55 -7.85 -21.97
N SER A 177 -2.50 -7.13 -23.09
CA SER A 177 -1.24 -6.69 -23.68
C SER A 177 -0.58 -5.60 -22.82
N SER A 178 0.72 -5.37 -23.00
CA SER A 178 1.43 -4.31 -22.27
C SER A 178 0.81 -2.92 -22.51
N GLN A 179 0.38 -2.63 -23.74
CA GLN A 179 -0.24 -1.35 -24.09
C GLN A 179 -1.61 -1.19 -23.42
N GLN A 180 -2.44 -2.23 -23.42
CA GLN A 180 -3.75 -2.22 -22.77
C GLN A 180 -3.60 -2.03 -21.25
N TRP A 181 -2.64 -2.74 -20.63
CA TRP A 181 -2.33 -2.57 -19.22
C TRP A 181 -1.89 -1.13 -18.90
N LEU A 182 -0.95 -0.57 -19.67
CA LEU A 182 -0.46 0.79 -19.42
C LEU A 182 -1.57 1.83 -19.54
N ALA A 183 -2.49 1.67 -20.49
CA ALA A 183 -3.64 2.57 -20.65
C ALA A 183 -4.61 2.50 -19.45
N ILE A 184 -4.94 1.28 -18.99
CA ILE A 184 -5.80 1.10 -17.81
C ILE A 184 -5.10 1.61 -16.54
N SER A 185 -3.82 1.29 -16.37
CA SER A 185 -3.00 1.72 -15.24
C SER A 185 -2.86 3.24 -15.18
N ALA A 186 -2.70 3.92 -16.33
CA ALA A 186 -2.67 5.37 -16.38
C ALA A 186 -3.97 6.00 -15.86
N CYS A 187 -5.13 5.44 -16.22
CA CYS A 187 -6.43 5.88 -15.71
C CYS A 187 -6.54 5.68 -14.19
N GLN A 188 -6.03 4.55 -13.67
CA GLN A 188 -6.00 4.28 -12.23
C GLN A 188 -5.04 5.21 -11.47
N ASN A 189 -3.91 5.57 -12.07
CA ASN A 189 -2.99 6.52 -11.46
C ASN A 189 -3.60 7.92 -11.36
N ILE A 190 -4.44 8.33 -12.32
CA ILE A 190 -5.21 9.59 -12.22
C ILE A 190 -6.15 9.54 -11.02
N LYS A 191 -6.82 8.41 -10.76
CA LYS A 191 -7.67 8.23 -9.56
C LYS A 191 -6.91 8.52 -8.27
N GLN A 192 -5.71 7.98 -8.10
CA GLN A 192 -4.88 8.25 -6.91
C GLN A 192 -4.39 9.71 -6.85
N ARG A 193 -4.03 10.30 -7.98
CA ARG A 193 -3.59 11.71 -8.07
C ARG A 193 -4.70 12.70 -7.75
N VAL A 194 -5.93 12.43 -8.15
CA VAL A 194 -7.08 13.27 -7.80
C VAL A 194 -7.33 13.23 -6.29
N ARG A 195 -7.16 12.07 -5.64
CA ARG A 195 -7.22 11.98 -4.18
C ARG A 195 -6.15 12.85 -3.51
N MET A 196 -4.91 12.76 -4.00
CA MET A 196 -3.80 13.60 -3.54
C MET A 196 -4.10 15.10 -3.66
N ILE A 197 -4.60 15.54 -4.82
CA ILE A 197 -4.97 16.96 -5.03
C ILE A 197 -5.98 17.43 -3.98
N ASN A 198 -6.97 16.60 -3.66
CA ASN A 198 -7.96 16.94 -2.63
C ASN A 198 -7.36 16.93 -1.22
N LEU A 199 -6.46 16.00 -0.90
CA LEU A 199 -5.74 15.99 0.38
C LEU A 199 -4.98 17.30 0.58
N TYR A 200 -4.22 17.74 -0.43
CA TYR A 200 -3.45 18.98 -0.36
C TYR A 200 -4.34 20.23 -0.27
N PHE A 201 -5.46 20.29 -1.00
CA PHE A 201 -6.42 21.41 -0.85
C PHE A 201 -6.84 21.62 0.61
N TRP A 202 -7.22 20.54 1.30
CA TRP A 202 -7.64 20.62 2.70
C TRP A 202 -6.47 20.89 3.65
N ALA A 203 -5.29 20.33 3.36
CA ALA A 203 -4.09 20.53 4.17
C ALA A 203 -3.63 21.99 4.11
N GLU A 204 -3.51 22.57 2.92
CA GLU A 204 -3.12 23.96 2.72
C GLU A 204 -4.12 24.93 3.34
N ARG A 205 -5.43 24.71 3.12
CA ARG A 205 -6.50 25.50 3.73
C ARG A 205 -6.44 25.52 5.25
N SER A 206 -5.96 24.45 5.87
CA SER A 206 -5.94 24.27 7.32
C SER A 206 -4.55 24.50 7.94
N ASN A 207 -3.54 24.85 7.14
CA ASN A 207 -2.13 24.86 7.55
C ASN A 207 -1.66 23.53 8.18
N TYR A 208 -2.08 22.41 7.59
CA TYR A 208 -1.77 21.03 8.00
C TYR A 208 -0.80 20.39 6.99
N LEU A 209 -0.18 19.26 7.36
CA LEU A 209 0.54 18.38 6.43
C LEU A 209 -0.37 17.30 5.86
N VAL A 210 -0.03 16.75 4.69
CA VAL A 210 -0.59 15.50 4.20
C VAL A 210 0.21 14.31 4.76
N CYS A 211 -0.47 13.42 5.47
CA CYS A 211 0.12 12.21 6.04
C CYS A 211 -0.21 10.99 5.17
N GLY A 212 0.84 10.28 4.75
CA GLY A 212 0.75 9.04 3.99
C GLY A 212 0.55 7.81 4.84
N THR A 213 0.29 6.71 4.15
CA THR A 213 -0.08 5.42 4.75
C THR A 213 0.63 4.25 4.09
N THR A 214 1.70 4.48 3.34
CA THR A 214 2.43 3.41 2.65
C THR A 214 3.26 2.65 3.67
N ASN A 215 3.11 1.32 3.72
CA ASN A 215 3.94 0.45 4.55
C ASN A 215 5.20 -0.02 3.81
N LYS A 216 6.14 -0.65 4.53
CA LYS A 216 7.43 -1.12 3.97
C LYS A 216 7.25 -2.10 2.82
N SER A 217 6.32 -3.04 2.94
CA SER A 217 6.06 -4.07 1.93
C SER A 217 5.62 -3.44 0.61
N GLU A 218 4.77 -2.40 0.67
CA GLU A 218 4.38 -1.58 -0.47
C GLU A 218 5.52 -0.72 -1.00
N ALA A 219 6.23 -0.01 -0.12
CA ALA A 219 7.31 0.90 -0.49
C ALA A 219 8.43 0.17 -1.25
N GLU A 220 8.92 -0.95 -0.71
CA GLU A 220 9.98 -1.78 -1.28
C GLU A 220 9.60 -2.36 -2.64
N ALA A 221 8.35 -2.85 -2.77
CA ALA A 221 7.87 -3.41 -4.02
C ALA A 221 7.49 -2.33 -5.05
N GLY A 222 7.24 -1.10 -4.62
CA GLY A 222 6.72 -0.01 -5.45
C GLY A 222 5.23 -0.15 -5.74
N PHE A 223 4.47 -0.56 -4.73
CA PHE A 223 3.02 -0.69 -4.77
C PHE A 223 2.33 0.58 -4.27
N PHE A 224 2.56 1.69 -4.97
CA PHE A 224 1.94 2.99 -4.72
C PHE A 224 2.06 3.85 -5.99
N VAL A 225 1.28 4.93 -6.09
CA VAL A 225 1.37 5.87 -7.21
C VAL A 225 2.19 7.09 -6.80
N LYS A 226 3.30 7.33 -7.52
CA LYS A 226 4.08 8.58 -7.36
C LYS A 226 3.21 9.79 -7.67
N PHE A 227 3.20 10.74 -6.73
CA PHE A 227 2.29 11.90 -6.72
C PHE A 227 0.80 11.54 -6.67
N GLY A 228 0.46 10.30 -6.33
CA GLY A 228 -0.88 9.86 -5.96
C GLY A 228 -0.93 9.64 -4.46
N ASP A 229 -1.26 8.42 -4.04
CA ASP A 229 -1.20 7.99 -2.65
C ASP A 229 0.21 8.14 -2.02
N GLY A 230 1.29 8.06 -2.82
CA GLY A 230 2.65 8.38 -2.35
C GLY A 230 3.04 9.87 -2.50
N GLY A 231 2.11 10.74 -2.87
CA GLY A 231 2.32 12.19 -2.90
C GLY A 231 1.92 12.80 -1.56
N VAL A 232 2.83 12.78 -0.60
CA VAL A 232 2.58 13.19 0.80
C VAL A 232 3.79 13.89 1.40
N ASP A 233 3.62 14.51 2.58
CA ASP A 233 4.70 15.20 3.27
C ASP A 233 5.47 14.28 4.24
N ILE A 234 4.78 13.31 4.84
CA ILE A 234 5.37 12.32 5.77
C ILE A 234 4.77 10.93 5.58
N GLU A 235 5.58 9.89 5.81
CA GLU A 235 5.18 8.47 5.79
C GLU A 235 5.56 7.80 7.13
N PRO A 236 4.68 7.82 8.15
CA PRO A 236 5.03 7.40 9.50
C PRO A 236 5.18 5.89 9.68
N ILE A 237 4.74 5.08 8.71
CA ILE A 237 4.75 3.61 8.78
C ILE A 237 5.51 2.93 7.63
N ALA A 238 6.24 3.68 6.80
CA ALA A 238 6.98 3.13 5.67
C ALA A 238 8.13 2.20 6.07
N HIS A 239 8.52 2.16 7.33
CA HIS A 239 9.50 1.20 7.87
C HIS A 239 8.86 -0.07 8.44
N LEU A 240 7.52 -0.15 8.53
CA LEU A 240 6.81 -1.31 9.06
C LEU A 240 6.38 -2.27 7.96
N TYR A 241 6.62 -3.55 8.16
CA TYR A 241 6.01 -4.61 7.35
C TYR A 241 4.49 -4.65 7.54
N LYS A 242 3.73 -5.14 6.56
CA LYS A 242 2.26 -5.23 6.66
C LYS A 242 1.81 -6.03 7.89
N THR A 243 2.50 -7.13 8.18
CA THR A 243 2.28 -7.95 9.39
C THR A 243 2.49 -7.16 10.68
N GLN A 244 3.43 -6.22 10.72
CA GLN A 244 3.64 -5.31 11.85
C GLN A 244 2.54 -4.23 11.92
N VAL A 245 2.07 -3.72 10.77
CA VAL A 245 0.88 -2.85 10.71
C VAL A 245 -0.32 -3.52 11.37
N PHE A 246 -0.57 -4.80 11.09
CA PHE A 246 -1.64 -5.56 11.76
C PHE A 246 -1.42 -5.72 13.28
N GLN A 247 -0.18 -5.93 13.74
CA GLN A 247 0.12 -6.00 15.17
C GLN A 247 -0.22 -4.69 15.89
N LEU A 248 0.23 -3.56 15.34
CA LEU A 248 -0.03 -2.24 15.92
C LEU A 248 -1.51 -1.85 15.83
N ALA A 249 -2.18 -2.16 14.72
CA ALA A 249 -3.60 -1.87 14.54
C ALA A 249 -4.45 -2.59 15.60
N ARG A 250 -4.15 -3.86 15.91
CA ARG A 250 -4.80 -4.59 17.00
C ARG A 250 -4.52 -3.95 18.35
N TYR A 251 -3.27 -3.59 18.63
CA TYR A 251 -2.88 -2.96 19.89
C TYR A 251 -3.56 -1.60 20.13
N LEU A 252 -3.71 -0.77 19.10
CA LEU A 252 -4.42 0.52 19.17
C LEU A 252 -5.94 0.38 19.08
N GLY A 253 -6.45 -0.84 18.89
CA GLY A 253 -7.87 -1.14 18.84
C GLY A 253 -8.57 -0.60 17.60
N VAL A 254 -7.91 -0.61 16.43
CA VAL A 254 -8.59 -0.42 15.14
C VAL A 254 -9.79 -1.37 15.07
N ILE A 255 -10.91 -0.92 14.49
CA ILE A 255 -12.14 -1.74 14.48
C ILE A 255 -11.94 -3.12 13.82
N ASP A 256 -12.60 -4.13 14.37
CA ASP A 256 -12.48 -5.52 13.91
C ASP A 256 -12.87 -5.70 12.45
N GLU A 257 -13.83 -4.92 11.94
CA GLU A 257 -14.22 -4.99 10.52
C GLU A 257 -13.09 -4.62 9.57
N ILE A 258 -12.18 -3.72 9.98
CA ILE A 258 -11.00 -3.37 9.18
C ILE A 258 -9.91 -4.43 9.37
N ILE A 259 -9.69 -4.93 10.58
CA ILE A 259 -8.69 -5.96 10.88
C ILE A 259 -8.98 -7.27 10.14
N ASN A 260 -10.26 -7.66 10.05
CA ASN A 260 -10.68 -8.92 9.43
C ASN A 260 -10.92 -8.81 7.92
N ARG A 261 -10.85 -7.61 7.35
CA ARG A 261 -11.00 -7.39 5.91
C ARG A 261 -9.72 -7.82 5.18
N THR A 262 -9.88 -8.54 4.08
CA THR A 262 -8.77 -8.85 3.18
C THR A 262 -8.17 -7.57 2.60
N PRO A 263 -6.84 -7.35 2.73
CA PRO A 263 -6.16 -6.22 2.11
C PRO A 263 -6.40 -6.16 0.59
N SER A 264 -6.72 -4.96 0.11
CA SER A 264 -7.13 -4.71 -1.26
C SER A 264 -6.79 -3.27 -1.63
N PRO A 265 -6.44 -3.00 -2.91
CA PRO A 265 -6.13 -1.66 -3.35
C PRO A 265 -7.37 -0.80 -3.64
N ASP A 266 -8.59 -1.38 -3.51
CA ASP A 266 -9.89 -0.72 -3.76
C ASP A 266 -9.90 0.14 -5.05
N THR A 267 -9.29 -0.43 -6.09
CA THR A 267 -8.94 0.28 -7.33
C THR A 267 -9.99 0.06 -8.42
N TYR A 268 -10.64 -1.11 -8.44
CA TYR A 268 -11.61 -1.51 -9.46
C TYR A 268 -12.96 -1.90 -8.86
N SER A 269 -14.01 -1.94 -9.68
CA SER A 269 -15.40 -2.19 -9.24
C SER A 269 -15.67 -3.63 -8.82
N LEU A 270 -14.86 -4.59 -9.28
CA LEU A 270 -14.87 -5.97 -8.76
C LEU A 270 -13.75 -6.11 -7.71
N PRO A 271 -14.04 -6.68 -6.52
CA PRO A 271 -13.02 -6.90 -5.50
C PRO A 271 -11.82 -7.72 -6.02
N VAL A 272 -10.63 -7.36 -5.53
CA VAL A 272 -9.38 -8.08 -5.75
C VAL A 272 -8.44 -7.80 -4.59
N SER A 273 -7.74 -8.81 -4.09
CA SER A 273 -6.77 -8.63 -2.99
C SER A 273 -5.43 -8.08 -3.49
N ASP A 274 -4.62 -7.56 -2.57
CA ASP A 274 -3.24 -7.13 -2.88
C ASP A 274 -2.38 -8.32 -3.37
N GLN A 275 -2.64 -9.52 -2.83
CA GLN A 275 -2.05 -10.77 -3.30
C GLN A 275 -2.42 -11.04 -4.76
N GLU A 276 -3.70 -10.97 -5.10
CA GLU A 276 -4.16 -11.25 -6.46
C GLU A 276 -3.73 -10.18 -7.46
N PHE A 277 -3.73 -8.90 -7.06
CA PHE A 277 -3.45 -7.79 -7.95
C PHE A 277 -1.96 -7.55 -8.18
N TYR A 278 -1.13 -7.71 -7.14
CA TYR A 278 0.25 -7.22 -7.17
C TYR A 278 1.29 -8.20 -6.62
N PHE A 279 1.11 -8.70 -5.40
CA PHE A 279 2.19 -9.41 -4.70
C PHE A 279 2.33 -10.87 -5.10
N CYS A 280 1.24 -11.55 -5.47
CA CYS A 280 1.18 -12.99 -5.75
C CYS A 280 1.64 -13.88 -4.57
N LEU A 281 1.72 -13.29 -3.38
CA LEU A 281 2.08 -13.93 -2.12
C LEU A 281 1.19 -13.34 -1.02
N PRO A 282 0.81 -14.15 -0.02
CA PRO A 282 0.21 -13.63 1.20
C PRO A 282 1.24 -12.82 1.99
N TYR A 283 0.80 -11.76 2.68
CA TYR A 283 1.68 -10.86 3.43
C TYR A 283 2.62 -11.55 4.43
N PRO A 284 2.20 -12.55 5.22
CA PRO A 284 3.12 -13.26 6.11
C PRO A 284 4.34 -13.86 5.39
N MET A 285 4.15 -14.41 4.20
CA MET A 285 5.24 -14.98 3.40
C MET A 285 6.07 -13.87 2.73
N LEU A 286 5.40 -12.85 2.20
CA LEU A 286 6.06 -11.70 1.56
C LEU A 286 7.00 -10.97 2.53
N ASP A 287 6.50 -10.65 3.73
CA ASP A 287 7.24 -9.86 4.71
C ASP A 287 8.45 -10.64 5.25
N LEU A 288 8.31 -11.95 5.45
CA LEU A 288 9.44 -12.80 5.83
C LEU A 288 10.50 -12.90 4.72
N ALA A 289 10.08 -13.03 3.47
CA ALA A 289 11.01 -13.04 2.35
C ALA A 289 11.73 -11.69 2.21
N LEU A 290 11.02 -10.57 2.38
CA LEU A 290 11.63 -9.24 2.39
C LEU A 290 12.63 -9.08 3.54
N TYR A 291 12.26 -9.51 4.74
CA TYR A 291 13.12 -9.47 5.93
C TYR A 291 14.39 -10.29 5.76
N ALA A 292 14.24 -11.54 5.31
CA ALA A 292 15.36 -12.45 5.07
C ALA A 292 16.35 -11.84 4.06
N ARG A 293 15.84 -11.26 2.97
CA ARG A 293 16.65 -10.58 1.96
C ARG A 293 17.37 -9.34 2.51
N GLU A 294 16.67 -8.49 3.26
CA GLU A 294 17.23 -7.27 3.85
C GLU A 294 18.39 -7.56 4.81
N HIS A 295 18.31 -8.67 5.56
CA HIS A 295 19.31 -9.04 6.56
C HIS A 295 20.38 -10.01 6.02
N GLY A 296 20.39 -10.27 4.71
CA GLY A 296 21.40 -11.14 4.10
C GLY A 296 21.30 -12.61 4.53
N VAL A 297 20.12 -13.08 4.94
CA VAL A 297 19.87 -14.49 5.28
C VAL A 297 20.08 -15.34 4.02
N SER A 298 20.79 -16.46 4.17
CA SER A 298 21.06 -17.36 3.04
C SER A 298 19.77 -17.95 2.48
N ILE A 299 19.80 -18.37 1.21
CA ILE A 299 18.64 -19.01 0.56
C ILE A 299 18.27 -20.31 1.31
N GLU A 300 19.25 -21.04 1.82
CA GLU A 300 19.08 -22.22 2.67
C GLU A 300 18.22 -21.91 3.89
N GLN A 301 18.67 -20.97 4.71
CA GLN A 301 18.01 -20.61 5.98
C GLN A 301 16.65 -19.95 5.74
N GLY A 302 16.55 -19.10 4.72
CA GLY A 302 15.29 -18.47 4.35
C GLY A 302 14.25 -19.50 3.87
N ALA A 303 14.67 -20.50 3.08
CA ALA A 303 13.77 -21.53 2.58
C ALA A 303 13.22 -22.40 3.71
N GLU A 304 14.08 -22.75 4.68
CA GLU A 304 13.69 -23.43 5.91
C GLU A 304 12.71 -22.59 6.74
N LEU A 305 13.03 -21.31 6.96
CA LEU A 305 12.18 -20.37 7.70
C LEU A 305 10.78 -20.25 7.08
N LEU A 306 10.71 -20.14 5.76
CA LEU A 306 9.43 -20.02 5.04
C LEU A 306 8.74 -21.38 4.80
N SER A 307 9.37 -22.50 5.17
CA SER A 307 8.89 -23.86 4.88
C SER A 307 8.61 -24.08 3.38
N ILE A 308 9.52 -23.63 2.53
CA ILE A 308 9.45 -23.73 1.06
C ILE A 308 10.78 -24.28 0.49
N SER A 309 10.81 -24.63 -0.79
CA SER A 309 12.04 -25.04 -1.45
C SER A 309 12.97 -23.85 -1.75
N LYS A 310 14.28 -24.12 -1.92
CA LYS A 310 15.26 -23.08 -2.30
C LYS A 310 14.92 -22.45 -3.64
N GLU A 311 14.38 -23.22 -4.56
CA GLU A 311 13.93 -22.77 -5.88
C GLU A 311 12.72 -21.84 -5.74
N GLN A 312 11.78 -22.17 -4.85
CA GLN A 312 10.62 -21.33 -4.55
C GLN A 312 11.06 -19.98 -3.97
N LEU A 313 11.95 -19.98 -2.97
CA LEU A 313 12.47 -18.72 -2.41
C LEU A 313 13.25 -17.91 -3.46
N SER A 314 14.04 -18.58 -4.30
CA SER A 314 14.77 -17.93 -5.39
C SER A 314 13.81 -17.24 -6.39
N ARG A 315 12.66 -17.85 -6.69
CA ARG A 315 11.61 -17.23 -7.52
C ARG A 315 11.01 -16.00 -6.86
N ILE A 316 10.73 -16.08 -5.56
CA ILE A 316 10.24 -14.94 -4.77
C ILE A 316 11.23 -13.77 -4.85
N TYR A 317 12.52 -14.02 -4.60
CA TYR A 317 13.56 -12.98 -4.68
C TYR A 317 13.68 -12.36 -6.07
N LYS A 318 13.66 -13.18 -7.13
CA LYS A 318 13.67 -12.68 -8.51
C LYS A 318 12.48 -11.77 -8.81
N ASP A 319 11.27 -12.13 -8.36
CA ASP A 319 10.07 -11.29 -8.55
C ASP A 319 10.15 -9.98 -7.75
N LEU A 320 10.58 -10.04 -6.49
CA LEU A 320 10.77 -8.85 -5.65
C LEU A 320 11.83 -7.90 -6.22
N GLU A 321 12.93 -8.43 -6.73
CA GLU A 321 13.95 -7.63 -7.40
C GLU A 321 13.46 -7.04 -8.72
N ALA A 322 12.72 -7.81 -9.53
CA ALA A 322 12.16 -7.31 -10.77
C ALA A 322 11.20 -6.14 -10.51
N LYS A 323 10.35 -6.25 -9.48
CA LYS A 323 9.49 -5.16 -9.01
C LYS A 323 10.31 -3.97 -8.53
N ALA A 324 11.28 -4.18 -7.64
CA ALA A 324 12.14 -3.10 -7.13
C ALA A 324 12.89 -2.37 -8.25
N ARG A 325 13.45 -3.09 -9.22
CA ARG A 325 14.11 -2.51 -10.41
C ARG A 325 13.13 -1.79 -11.33
N ALA A 326 11.90 -2.28 -11.49
CA ALA A 326 10.91 -1.57 -12.30
C ALA A 326 10.42 -0.28 -11.63
N THR A 327 10.47 -0.19 -10.30
CA THR A 327 9.83 0.88 -9.52
C THR A 327 10.79 1.78 -8.74
N TRP A 328 12.11 1.63 -8.87
CA TRP A 328 13.11 2.41 -8.10
C TRP A 328 12.87 3.93 -8.18
N HIS A 329 12.44 4.40 -9.35
CA HIS A 329 12.19 5.81 -9.63
C HIS A 329 10.98 6.39 -8.87
N LEU A 330 10.09 5.53 -8.34
CA LEU A 330 8.97 5.96 -7.50
C LEU A 330 9.45 6.46 -6.13
N ARG A 331 10.53 5.87 -5.61
CA ARG A 331 11.15 6.20 -4.30
C ARG A 331 12.21 7.30 -4.37
N SER A 332 12.41 7.89 -5.55
CA SER A 332 13.46 8.89 -5.78
C SER A 332 12.88 10.26 -6.05
N LEU A 333 13.51 11.29 -5.48
CA LEU A 333 13.31 12.66 -5.93
C LEU A 333 13.66 12.76 -7.43
N PRO A 334 13.01 13.66 -8.19
CA PRO A 334 13.44 13.97 -9.54
C PRO A 334 14.94 14.33 -9.53
N PRO A 335 15.78 13.69 -10.36
CA PRO A 335 17.19 14.04 -10.41
C PRO A 335 17.37 15.50 -10.85
N SER A 336 18.31 16.19 -10.24
CA SER A 336 18.71 17.56 -10.59
C SER A 336 20.23 17.63 -10.76
N VAL A 337 20.71 18.56 -11.58
CA VAL A 337 22.13 18.72 -11.93
C VAL A 337 23.04 18.86 -10.69
N GLU A 338 22.54 19.46 -9.62
CA GLU A 338 23.30 19.64 -8.38
C GLU A 338 23.38 18.35 -7.53
N GLN A 339 22.39 17.47 -7.62
CA GLN A 339 22.35 16.21 -6.86
C GLN A 339 23.30 15.14 -7.41
N GLU A 340 23.69 15.19 -8.69
CA GLU A 340 24.67 14.27 -9.26
C GLU A 340 26.09 14.53 -8.74
N LYS A 341 26.43 15.78 -8.39
CA LYS A 341 27.74 16.13 -7.82
C LYS A 341 27.94 15.62 -6.38
N ALA A 342 26.87 15.23 -5.69
CA ALA A 342 26.95 14.70 -4.33
C ALA A 342 27.05 13.15 -4.29
N ARG A 343 27.08 12.49 -5.44
CA ARG A 343 27.12 11.02 -5.58
C ARG A 343 28.34 10.48 -6.36
N LEU A 344 29.23 11.36 -6.82
CA LEU A 344 30.56 11.04 -7.33
C LEU A 344 31.60 11.44 -6.27
#